data_AF-A0A524CXQ2-F1
#
_entry.id   AF-A0A524CXQ2-F1
#
_cell.length_a   1.000
_cell.length_b   1.000
_cell.length_c   1.000
_cell.angle_alpha   90.00
_cell.angle_beta   90.00
_cell.angle_gamma   90.00
#
_symmetry.space_group_name_H-M   'P 1'
#
loop_
_entity.id
_entity.type
_entity.pdbx_description
1 polymer ?
#
loop_
_entity_poly.entity_id
_entity_poly.type
_entity_poly.pdbx_seq_one_letter_code
_entity_poly.pdbx_strand_id
1 'polypeptide(L)'
;MKIKKDYVDNLLKTIDRLIDIKLIIRETTPDYDLDDRTKDQFLSLLKNIYDKLNPIFSNYLKKQILIDKEESFQEKMDKIINVFSEGNYLLVTSNSAKKVLKDLGADPRNIIVSGGPFFLEDYKKVNPNIPIHALKGIEQKCKRLREELENENWIEKDLFFLHEKNAIADKLTLNKINRISELIGKEVKTLEIESWDNLIN
;
A
#
# COMPACT_ATOMS: atom_id res chain seq x y z
N MET A 1 2.37 29.59 11.33
CA MET A 1 1.90 28.74 12.44
C MET A 1 2.40 29.31 13.76
N LYS A 2 1.54 29.53 14.76
CA LYS A 2 1.97 29.87 16.13
C LYS A 2 1.84 28.63 17.03
N ILE A 3 2.88 28.34 17.81
CA ILE A 3 2.87 27.19 18.73
C ILE A 3 2.12 27.61 20.01
N LYS A 4 1.14 26.82 20.47
CA LYS A 4 0.44 27.12 21.74
C LYS A 4 1.43 27.01 22.90
N LYS A 5 1.32 27.91 23.88
CA LYS A 5 2.22 27.94 25.05
C LYS A 5 2.28 26.59 25.77
N ASP A 6 1.13 25.96 26.01
CA ASP A 6 1.05 24.65 26.66
C ASP A 6 1.79 23.54 25.88
N TYR A 7 1.88 23.67 24.55
CA TYR A 7 2.66 22.72 23.74
C TYR A 7 4.16 22.98 23.85
N VAL A 8 4.59 24.24 23.94
CA VAL A 8 5.99 24.59 24.22
C VAL A 8 6.38 24.03 25.59
N ASP A 9 5.55 24.23 26.61
CA ASP A 9 5.81 23.72 27.96
C ASP A 9 5.87 22.18 28.00
N ASN A 10 4.99 21.51 27.25
CA ASN A 10 5.00 20.05 27.13
C ASN A 10 6.23 19.52 26.35
N LEU A 11 6.73 20.26 25.36
CA LEU A 11 7.95 19.91 24.62
C LEU A 11 9.18 20.02 25.52
N LEU A 12 9.32 21.12 26.25
CA LEU A 12 10.45 21.32 27.17
C LEU A 12 10.48 20.24 28.24
N LYS A 13 9.34 19.94 28.88
CA LYS A 13 9.24 18.84 29.86
C LYS A 13 9.56 17.48 29.28
N THR A 14 9.23 17.25 28.01
CA THR A 14 9.58 16.01 27.32
C THR A 14 11.09 15.90 27.11
N ILE A 15 11.77 17.00 26.77
CA ILE A 15 13.23 17.03 26.63
C ILE A 15 13.90 16.67 27.96
N ASP A 16 13.44 17.25 29.08
CA ASP A 16 13.96 16.93 30.41
C ASP A 16 13.84 15.43 30.73
N ARG A 17 12.70 14.82 30.40
CA ARG A 17 12.48 13.37 30.62
C ARG A 17 13.31 12.48 29.73
N LEU A 18 13.63 12.93 28.51
CA LEU A 18 14.54 12.21 27.64
C LEU A 18 15.97 12.23 28.21
N ILE A 19 16.34 13.30 28.94
CA ILE A 19 17.59 13.33 29.71
C ILE A 19 17.53 12.31 30.85
N ASP A 20 16.42 12.19 31.58
CA ASP A 20 16.26 11.17 32.63
C ASP A 20 16.39 9.75 32.06
N ILE A 21 15.74 9.47 30.93
CA ILE A 21 15.89 8.19 30.21
C ILE A 21 17.35 7.93 29.83
N LYS A 22 18.06 8.96 29.36
CA LYS A 22 19.49 8.85 29.03
C LYS A 22 20.33 8.49 30.26
N LEU A 23 19.98 8.97 31.45
CA LEU A 23 20.67 8.60 32.69
C LEU A 23 20.44 7.11 33.02
N ILE A 24 19.20 6.62 32.91
CA ILE A 24 18.89 5.20 33.08
C ILE A 24 19.71 4.32 32.11
N ILE A 25 19.78 4.72 30.84
CA ILE A 25 20.58 3.99 29.83
C ILE A 25 22.07 3.96 30.21
N ARG A 26 22.59 5.06 30.76
CA ARG A 26 23.98 5.13 31.22
C ARG A 26 24.23 4.22 32.44
N GLU A 27 23.30 4.19 33.37
CA GLU A 27 23.39 3.39 34.60
C GLU A 27 23.30 1.89 34.33
N THR A 28 22.66 1.50 33.22
CA THR A 28 22.44 0.11 32.82
C THR A 28 23.45 -0.40 31.79
N THR A 29 24.40 0.44 31.37
CA THR A 29 25.49 0.04 30.47
C THR A 29 26.41 -0.98 31.15
N PRO A 30 26.94 -2.01 30.45
CA PRO A 30 26.83 -2.24 29.01
C PRO A 30 25.65 -3.12 28.56
N ASP A 31 25.04 -3.85 29.49
CA ASP A 31 24.10 -4.92 29.13
C ASP A 31 22.67 -4.40 28.94
N TYR A 32 22.39 -3.19 29.43
CA TYR A 32 21.08 -2.51 29.37
C TYR A 32 19.96 -3.27 30.08
N ASP A 33 20.33 -4.13 31.03
CA ASP A 33 19.39 -4.86 31.87
C ASP A 33 18.77 -3.93 32.92
N LEU A 34 17.45 -3.81 32.89
CA LEU A 34 16.67 -3.02 33.83
C LEU A 34 16.11 -3.94 34.92
N ASP A 35 16.48 -3.69 36.17
CA ASP A 35 15.78 -4.30 37.31
C ASP A 35 14.31 -3.82 37.38
N ASP A 36 13.48 -4.50 38.15
CA ASP A 36 12.04 -4.22 38.21
C ASP A 36 11.71 -2.75 38.55
N ARG A 37 12.49 -2.12 39.44
CA ARG A 37 12.28 -0.72 39.84
C ARG A 37 12.69 0.22 38.71
N THR A 38 13.86 0.01 38.11
CA THR A 38 14.39 0.83 37.03
C THR A 38 13.52 0.69 35.78
N LYS A 39 12.98 -0.50 35.53
CA LYS A 39 12.00 -0.78 34.48
C LYS A 39 10.70 0.00 34.67
N ASP A 40 10.12 -0.01 35.87
CA ASP A 40 8.90 0.74 36.16
C ASP A 40 9.10 2.25 35.97
N GLN A 41 10.25 2.77 36.40
CA GLN A 41 10.63 4.16 36.20
C GLN A 41 10.76 4.50 34.70
N PHE A 42 11.45 3.64 33.93
CA PHE A 42 11.62 3.79 32.49
C PHE A 42 10.27 3.79 31.74
N LEU A 43 9.39 2.83 32.04
CA LEU A 43 8.06 2.73 31.44
C LEU A 43 7.19 3.94 31.77
N SER A 44 7.26 4.43 33.01
CA SER A 44 6.53 5.63 33.45
C SER A 44 6.99 6.88 32.68
N LEU A 45 8.30 7.06 32.48
CA LEU A 45 8.86 8.17 31.71
C LEU A 45 8.40 8.11 30.25
N LEU A 46 8.48 6.94 29.60
CA LEU A 46 8.01 6.74 28.24
C LEU A 46 6.52 7.06 28.08
N LYS A 47 5.67 6.54 28.98
CA LYS A 47 4.24 6.83 28.97
C LYS A 47 3.97 8.32 29.09
N ASN A 48 4.69 9.01 29.97
CA ASN A 48 4.49 10.44 30.16
C ASN A 48 4.96 11.27 28.96
N ILE A 49 6.04 10.86 28.29
CA ILE A 49 6.45 11.45 27.01
C ILE A 49 5.34 11.28 25.97
N TYR A 50 4.81 10.07 25.82
CA TYR A 50 3.70 9.78 24.91
C TYR A 50 2.49 10.68 25.18
N ASP A 51 2.03 10.75 26.43
CA ASP A 51 0.84 11.54 26.81
C ASP A 51 1.03 13.05 26.56
N LYS A 52 2.26 13.57 26.71
CA LYS A 52 2.57 14.99 26.50
C LYS A 52 2.75 15.35 25.03
N LEU A 53 3.30 14.46 24.22
CA LEU A 53 3.52 14.71 22.80
C LEU A 53 2.27 14.42 21.95
N ASN A 54 1.43 13.47 22.34
CA ASN A 54 0.28 13.05 21.54
C ASN A 54 -0.68 14.21 21.19
N PRO A 55 -1.02 15.16 22.09
CA PRO A 55 -1.84 16.32 21.74
C PRO A 55 -1.16 17.27 20.75
N ILE A 56 0.17 17.34 20.76
CA ILE A 56 0.97 18.17 19.85
C ILE A 56 0.97 17.54 18.46
N PHE A 57 1.24 16.24 18.38
CA PHE A 57 1.16 15.46 17.15
C PHE A 57 -0.25 15.53 16.56
N SER A 58 -1.26 15.31 17.38
CA SER A 58 -2.67 15.43 16.98
C SER A 58 -3.06 16.84 16.55
N ASN A 59 -2.35 17.89 16.95
CA ASN A 59 -2.72 19.26 16.58
C ASN A 59 -1.96 19.77 15.35
N TYR A 60 -0.68 19.42 15.22
CA TYR A 60 0.18 19.94 14.15
C TYR A 60 0.54 18.93 13.07
N LEU A 61 0.46 17.63 13.38
CA LEU A 61 0.78 16.56 12.42
C LEU A 61 -0.48 15.91 11.82
N LYS A 62 -1.67 16.41 12.15
CA LYS A 62 -2.96 16.01 11.55
C LYS A 62 -2.81 15.92 10.02
N LYS A 63 -2.74 14.68 9.51
CA LYS A 63 -2.61 14.24 8.10
C LYS A 63 -1.28 14.40 7.36
N GLN A 64 -0.29 15.17 7.82
CA GLN A 64 0.94 15.35 7.02
C GLN A 64 2.07 14.34 7.35
N ILE A 65 2.03 13.70 8.52
CA ILE A 65 3.09 12.75 8.98
C ILE A 65 2.46 11.43 9.46
N LEU A 66 1.64 10.82 8.62
CA LEU A 66 1.28 9.40 8.69
C LEU A 66 1.41 8.77 7.29
N ILE A 67 2.37 9.26 6.50
CA ILE A 67 2.72 8.68 5.19
C ILE A 67 3.52 7.37 5.37
N ASP A 68 3.92 7.01 6.60
CA ASP A 68 4.52 5.71 6.93
C ASP A 68 3.74 4.96 8.04
N LYS A 69 2.40 5.01 8.04
CA LYS A 69 1.66 3.90 8.66
C LYS A 69 1.44 2.87 7.58
N GLU A 70 1.98 1.67 7.78
CA GLU A 70 1.45 0.47 7.15
C GLU A 70 -0.07 0.54 7.31
N GLU A 71 -0.74 0.80 6.20
CA GLU A 71 -2.19 0.71 6.12
C GLU A 71 -2.56 -0.68 6.63
N SER A 72 -3.42 -0.73 7.65
CA SER A 72 -3.74 -2.00 8.27
C SER A 72 -4.34 -2.93 7.23
N PHE A 73 -4.12 -4.23 7.37
CA PHE A 73 -4.67 -5.22 6.45
C PHE A 73 -6.19 -5.04 6.28
N GLN A 74 -6.91 -4.73 7.36
CA GLN A 74 -8.34 -4.47 7.33
C GLN A 74 -8.70 -3.22 6.51
N GLU A 75 -7.97 -2.12 6.66
CA GLU A 75 -8.20 -0.90 5.87
C GLU A 75 -7.94 -1.13 4.37
N LYS A 76 -6.91 -1.92 4.02
CA LYS A 76 -6.66 -2.33 2.63
C LYS A 76 -7.80 -3.19 2.08
N MET A 77 -8.25 -4.17 2.85
CA MET A 77 -9.38 -5.03 2.50
C MET A 77 -10.65 -4.23 2.26
N ASP A 78 -11.00 -3.35 3.20
CA ASP A 78 -12.18 -2.51 3.10
C ASP A 78 -12.11 -1.60 1.86
N LYS A 79 -10.93 -1.05 1.53
CA LYS A 79 -10.73 -0.30 0.29
C LYS A 79 -10.97 -1.14 -0.96
N ILE A 80 -10.40 -2.35 -1.04
CA ILE A 80 -10.59 -3.24 -2.19
C ILE A 80 -12.07 -3.59 -2.35
N ILE A 81 -12.75 -3.91 -1.24
CA ILE A 81 -14.19 -4.24 -1.22
C ILE A 81 -15.02 -3.05 -1.70
N ASN A 82 -14.75 -1.86 -1.17
CA ASN A 82 -15.47 -0.65 -1.57
C ASN A 82 -15.30 -0.37 -3.07
N VAL A 83 -14.08 -0.51 -3.60
CA VAL A 83 -13.80 -0.28 -5.03
C VAL A 83 -14.70 -1.12 -5.93
N PHE A 84 -14.80 -2.44 -5.71
CA PHE A 84 -15.62 -3.28 -6.58
C PHE A 84 -17.11 -3.21 -6.25
N SER A 85 -17.48 -2.86 -5.02
CA SER A 85 -18.88 -2.66 -4.62
C SER A 85 -19.53 -1.46 -5.31
N GLU A 86 -18.72 -0.46 -5.66
CA GLU A 86 -19.13 0.71 -6.45
C GLU A 86 -19.27 0.42 -7.95
N GLY A 87 -19.00 -0.81 -8.40
CA GLY A 87 -19.12 -1.20 -9.81
C GLY A 87 -17.94 -0.78 -10.70
N ASN A 88 -16.80 -0.41 -10.09
CA ASN A 88 -15.58 -0.10 -10.83
C ASN A 88 -14.95 -1.35 -11.46
N TYR A 89 -14.12 -1.14 -12.49
CA TYR A 89 -13.34 -2.20 -13.10
C TYR A 89 -12.04 -2.45 -12.35
N LEU A 90 -11.67 -3.73 -12.25
CA LEU A 90 -10.42 -4.19 -11.65
C LEU A 90 -9.52 -4.79 -12.73
N LEU A 91 -8.32 -4.23 -12.91
CA LEU A 91 -7.26 -4.83 -13.70
C LEU A 91 -6.32 -5.62 -12.79
N VAL A 92 -6.07 -6.89 -13.14
CA VAL A 92 -5.09 -7.76 -12.48
C VAL A 92 -4.25 -8.50 -13.52
N THR A 93 -3.02 -8.88 -13.16
CA THR A 93 -2.15 -9.60 -14.10
C THR A 93 -2.37 -11.10 -14.15
N SER A 94 -2.97 -11.71 -13.12
CA SER A 94 -3.06 -13.17 -12.98
C SER A 94 -4.49 -13.67 -12.84
N ASN A 95 -4.74 -14.89 -13.33
CA ASN A 95 -6.03 -15.56 -13.14
C ASN A 95 -6.26 -15.96 -11.68
N SER A 96 -5.20 -16.21 -10.91
CA SER A 96 -5.29 -16.45 -9.47
C SER A 96 -5.86 -15.23 -8.75
N ALA A 97 -5.36 -14.03 -9.05
CA ALA A 97 -5.91 -12.78 -8.51
C ALA A 97 -7.41 -12.62 -8.82
N LYS A 98 -7.83 -12.90 -10.06
CA LYS A 98 -9.26 -12.88 -10.44
C LYS A 98 -10.09 -13.86 -9.60
N LYS A 99 -9.55 -15.04 -9.29
CA LYS A 99 -10.24 -16.02 -8.44
C LYS A 99 -10.44 -15.46 -7.02
N VAL A 100 -9.40 -14.90 -6.42
CA VAL A 100 -9.48 -14.28 -5.09
C VAL A 100 -10.53 -13.17 -5.05
N LEU A 101 -10.50 -12.25 -6.02
CA LEU A 101 -11.46 -11.16 -6.10
C LEU A 101 -12.90 -11.64 -6.26
N LYS A 102 -13.12 -12.69 -7.04
CA LYS A 102 -14.43 -13.33 -7.18
C LYS A 102 -14.89 -13.94 -5.85
N ASP A 103 -13.99 -14.61 -5.12
CA ASP A 103 -14.30 -15.22 -3.82
C ASP A 103 -14.62 -14.13 -2.76
N LEU A 104 -14.05 -12.93 -2.90
CA LEU A 104 -14.38 -11.74 -2.12
C LEU A 104 -15.68 -11.03 -2.54
N GLY A 105 -16.34 -11.49 -3.61
CA GLY A 105 -17.65 -10.97 -4.05
C GLY A 105 -17.59 -9.95 -5.20
N ALA A 106 -16.44 -9.72 -5.83
CA ALA A 106 -16.36 -8.87 -7.00
C ALA A 106 -17.07 -9.50 -8.22
N ASP A 107 -17.81 -8.69 -8.99
CA ASP A 107 -18.45 -9.15 -10.22
C ASP A 107 -17.40 -9.56 -11.26
N PRO A 108 -17.37 -10.84 -11.72
CA PRO A 108 -16.37 -11.30 -12.69
C PRO A 108 -16.36 -10.56 -14.03
N ARG A 109 -17.45 -9.86 -14.38
CA ARG A 109 -17.57 -9.01 -15.57
C ARG A 109 -16.78 -7.72 -15.45
N ASN A 110 -16.55 -7.26 -14.21
CA ASN A 110 -15.76 -6.07 -13.92
C ASN A 110 -14.28 -6.40 -13.68
N ILE A 111 -13.87 -7.68 -13.76
CA ILE A 111 -12.47 -8.08 -13.55
C ILE A 111 -11.81 -8.42 -14.88
N ILE A 112 -10.89 -7.54 -15.27
CA ILE A 112 -10.06 -7.61 -16.47
C ILE A 112 -8.72 -8.26 -16.10
N VAL A 113 -8.33 -9.29 -16.85
CA VAL A 113 -7.11 -10.06 -16.58
C VAL A 113 -6.17 -10.02 -17.77
N SER A 114 -4.96 -9.50 -17.58
CA SER A 114 -3.96 -9.49 -18.66
C SER A 114 -3.24 -10.83 -18.86
N GLY A 115 -3.23 -11.71 -17.84
CA GLY A 115 -2.61 -13.03 -17.90
C GLY A 115 -1.07 -13.02 -17.89
N GLY A 116 -0.48 -11.88 -17.52
CA GLY A 116 0.94 -11.55 -17.57
C GLY A 116 1.10 -10.02 -17.48
N PRO A 117 2.29 -9.46 -17.74
CA PRO A 117 2.41 -8.01 -17.84
C PRO A 117 1.50 -7.48 -18.95
N PHE A 118 0.96 -6.26 -18.80
CA PHE A 118 0.01 -5.71 -19.77
C PHE A 118 0.62 -5.56 -21.18
N PHE A 119 1.91 -5.22 -21.25
CA PHE A 119 2.61 -4.92 -22.51
C PHE A 119 3.45 -6.09 -23.01
N LEU A 120 3.37 -6.36 -24.32
CA LEU A 120 4.06 -7.48 -24.97
C LEU A 120 5.58 -7.47 -24.72
N GLU A 121 6.21 -6.30 -24.77
CA GLU A 121 7.66 -6.16 -24.60
C GLU A 121 8.18 -6.56 -23.22
N ASP A 122 7.29 -6.69 -22.22
CA ASP A 122 7.66 -7.07 -20.86
C ASP A 122 7.58 -8.58 -20.60
N TYR A 123 6.95 -9.36 -21.48
CA TYR A 123 6.81 -10.81 -21.28
C TYR A 123 8.17 -11.52 -21.20
N LYS A 124 9.13 -11.13 -22.05
CA LYS A 124 10.49 -11.69 -21.98
C LYS A 124 11.28 -11.24 -20.74
N LYS A 125 10.90 -10.14 -20.09
CA LYS A 125 11.51 -9.73 -18.82
C LYS A 125 11.00 -10.60 -17.67
N VAL A 126 9.75 -11.05 -17.73
CA VAL A 126 9.18 -12.02 -16.79
C VAL A 126 9.75 -13.41 -17.03
N ASN A 127 9.83 -13.85 -18.29
CA ASN A 127 10.40 -15.13 -18.65
C ASN A 127 11.22 -15.03 -19.96
N PRO A 128 12.56 -14.98 -19.88
CA PRO A 128 13.43 -14.90 -21.05
C PRO A 128 13.31 -16.10 -22.01
N ASN A 129 12.88 -17.26 -21.51
CA ASN A 129 12.81 -18.51 -22.26
C ASN A 129 11.52 -18.69 -23.06
N ILE A 130 10.65 -17.65 -23.13
CA ILE A 130 9.41 -17.73 -23.92
C ILE A 130 9.74 -18.01 -25.39
N PRO A 131 9.23 -19.12 -25.97
CA PRO A 131 9.43 -19.44 -27.37
C PRO A 131 8.79 -18.41 -28.31
N ILE A 132 9.41 -18.16 -29.47
CA ILE A 132 8.93 -17.18 -30.46
C ILE A 132 7.50 -17.48 -30.91
N HIS A 133 7.14 -18.76 -31.06
CA HIS A 133 5.79 -19.14 -31.48
C HIS A 133 4.72 -18.78 -30.42
N ALA A 134 5.08 -18.81 -29.13
CA ALA A 134 4.18 -18.41 -28.05
C ALA A 134 3.95 -16.89 -28.00
N LEU A 135 4.95 -16.10 -28.43
CA LEU A 135 4.84 -14.64 -28.49
C LEU A 135 3.72 -14.17 -29.41
N LYS A 136 3.44 -14.88 -30.52
CA LYS A 136 2.32 -14.54 -31.41
C LYS A 136 0.96 -14.63 -30.71
N GLY A 137 0.78 -15.68 -29.90
CA GLY A 137 -0.45 -15.84 -29.11
C GLY A 137 -0.57 -14.76 -28.03
N ILE A 138 0.55 -14.41 -27.38
CA ILE A 138 0.61 -13.34 -26.38
C ILE A 138 0.32 -11.99 -27.01
N GLU A 139 0.89 -11.69 -28.17
CA GLU A 139 0.65 -10.45 -28.92
C GLU A 139 -0.84 -10.28 -29.22
N GLN A 140 -1.51 -11.34 -29.68
CA GLN A 140 -2.95 -11.31 -29.93
C GLN A 140 -3.75 -11.09 -28.64
N LYS A 141 -3.35 -11.69 -27.51
CA LYS A 141 -3.98 -11.43 -26.20
C LYS A 141 -3.82 -9.98 -25.77
N CYS A 142 -2.60 -9.42 -25.84
CA CYS A 142 -2.34 -8.02 -25.53
C CYS A 142 -3.09 -7.06 -26.45
N LYS A 143 -3.34 -7.44 -27.70
CA LYS A 143 -4.17 -6.65 -28.63
C LYS A 143 -5.63 -6.66 -28.21
N ARG A 144 -6.22 -7.83 -27.98
CA ARG A 144 -7.63 -7.96 -27.53
C ARG A 144 -7.89 -7.22 -26.23
N LEU A 145 -6.97 -7.31 -25.29
CA LEU A 145 -7.07 -6.61 -24.01
C LEU A 145 -7.06 -5.08 -24.18
N ARG A 146 -6.23 -4.56 -25.10
CA ARG A 146 -6.23 -3.13 -25.41
C ARG A 146 -7.55 -2.70 -26.05
N GLU A 147 -8.04 -3.47 -27.02
CA GLU A 147 -9.33 -3.23 -27.65
C GLU A 147 -10.48 -3.29 -26.62
N GLU A 148 -10.43 -4.22 -25.67
CA GLU A 148 -11.41 -4.31 -24.57
C GLU A 148 -11.43 -3.03 -23.73
N LEU A 149 -10.25 -2.50 -23.36
CA LEU A 149 -10.16 -1.25 -22.61
C LEU A 149 -10.58 -0.02 -23.42
N GLU A 150 -10.21 0.05 -24.70
CA GLU A 150 -10.57 1.18 -25.58
C GLU A 150 -12.07 1.26 -25.85
N ASN A 151 -12.77 0.12 -25.89
CA ASN A 151 -14.20 0.06 -26.22
C ASN A 151 -15.12 0.25 -25.00
N GLU A 152 -14.58 0.26 -23.78
CA GLU A 152 -15.38 0.47 -22.57
C GLU A 152 -15.69 1.96 -22.34
N ASN A 153 -16.84 2.26 -21.74
CA ASN A 153 -17.21 3.62 -21.36
C ASN A 153 -16.69 4.00 -19.96
N TRP A 154 -15.62 4.80 -19.92
CA TRP A 154 -14.94 5.24 -18.68
C TRP A 154 -15.52 6.51 -18.04
N ILE A 155 -16.61 7.08 -18.56
CA ILE A 155 -17.19 8.34 -18.05
C ILE A 155 -17.62 8.17 -16.59
N GLU A 156 -18.34 7.09 -16.28
CA GLU A 156 -18.95 6.86 -14.96
C GLU A 156 -18.21 5.82 -14.12
N LYS A 157 -17.17 5.19 -14.68
CA LYS A 157 -16.45 4.08 -14.04
C LYS A 157 -14.97 4.37 -13.97
N ASP A 158 -14.32 3.90 -12.91
CA ASP A 158 -12.86 3.94 -12.80
C ASP A 158 -12.25 2.56 -13.10
N LEU A 159 -11.00 2.59 -13.57
CA LEU A 159 -10.16 1.40 -13.65
C LEU A 159 -9.19 1.42 -12.48
N PHE A 160 -9.22 0.36 -11.67
CA PHE A 160 -8.27 0.14 -10.60
C PHE A 160 -7.31 -1.00 -10.97
N PHE A 161 -6.02 -0.71 -11.02
CA PHE A 161 -4.99 -1.72 -11.11
C PHE A 161 -4.63 -2.22 -9.70
N LEU A 162 -5.03 -3.45 -9.40
CA LEU A 162 -4.67 -4.12 -8.15
C LEU A 162 -3.39 -4.92 -8.37
N HIS A 163 -2.36 -4.64 -7.58
CA HIS A 163 -1.03 -5.19 -7.80
C HIS A 163 -0.38 -5.72 -6.54
N GLU A 164 0.26 -6.88 -6.66
CA GLU A 164 1.05 -7.48 -5.60
C GLU A 164 2.47 -6.90 -5.60
N LYS A 165 2.90 -6.42 -4.43
CA LYS A 165 4.17 -5.72 -4.22
C LYS A 165 5.40 -6.44 -4.78
N ASN A 166 5.41 -7.76 -4.76
CA ASN A 166 6.56 -8.56 -5.17
C ASN A 166 6.42 -9.25 -6.54
N ALA A 167 5.27 -9.14 -7.19
CA ALA A 167 5.06 -9.77 -8.50
C ALA A 167 5.74 -8.98 -9.64
N ILE A 168 6.62 -9.65 -10.41
CA ILE A 168 7.39 -9.01 -11.48
C ILE A 168 6.47 -8.47 -12.59
N ALA A 169 5.45 -9.25 -12.99
CA ALA A 169 4.47 -8.83 -14.00
C ALA A 169 3.70 -7.57 -13.57
N ASP A 170 3.39 -7.47 -12.28
CA ASP A 170 2.71 -6.33 -11.68
C ASP A 170 3.59 -5.09 -11.69
N LYS A 171 4.85 -5.20 -11.25
CA LYS A 171 5.84 -4.11 -11.31
C LYS A 171 6.03 -3.57 -12.71
N LEU A 172 6.14 -4.46 -13.71
CA LEU A 172 6.33 -4.06 -15.10
C LEU A 172 5.10 -3.33 -15.66
N THR A 173 3.90 -3.76 -15.26
CA THR A 173 2.65 -3.09 -15.63
C THR A 173 2.53 -1.73 -14.94
N LEU A 174 2.82 -1.67 -13.63
CA LEU A 174 2.79 -0.45 -12.81
C LEU A 174 3.73 0.63 -13.36
N ASN A 175 4.95 0.26 -13.75
CA ASN A 175 5.93 1.19 -14.33
C ASN A 175 5.43 1.87 -15.63
N LYS A 176 4.40 1.31 -16.26
CA LYS A 176 3.81 1.80 -17.50
C LYS A 176 2.34 2.15 -17.36
N ILE A 177 1.86 2.34 -16.13
CA ILE A 177 0.44 2.59 -15.85
C ILE A 177 -0.10 3.81 -16.60
N ASN A 178 0.73 4.85 -16.77
CA ASN A 178 0.37 6.04 -17.54
C ASN A 178 -0.01 5.74 -18.99
N ARG A 179 0.60 4.74 -19.63
CA ARG A 179 0.25 4.33 -20.99
C ARG A 179 -1.14 3.68 -21.03
N ILE A 180 -1.56 3.02 -19.94
CA ILE A 180 -2.92 2.50 -19.80
C ILE A 180 -3.89 3.66 -19.54
N SER A 181 -3.50 4.64 -18.72
CA SER A 181 -4.29 5.86 -18.51
C SER A 181 -4.53 6.64 -19.81
N GLU A 182 -3.50 6.78 -20.63
CA GLU A 182 -3.59 7.39 -21.97
C GLU A 182 -4.54 6.59 -22.88
N LEU A 183 -4.48 5.25 -22.84
CA LEU A 183 -5.33 4.36 -23.63
C LEU A 183 -6.82 4.57 -23.33
N ILE A 184 -7.18 4.71 -22.05
CA ILE A 184 -8.58 4.86 -21.62
C ILE A 184 -9.01 6.34 -21.52
N GLY A 185 -8.10 7.29 -21.75
CA GLY A 185 -8.35 8.73 -21.61
C GLY A 185 -8.64 9.18 -20.17
N LYS A 186 -8.26 8.39 -19.17
CA LYS A 186 -8.59 8.60 -17.75
C LYS A 186 -7.49 8.02 -16.86
N GLU A 187 -7.26 8.63 -15.70
CA GLU A 187 -6.29 8.12 -14.73
C GLU A 187 -6.67 6.71 -14.24
N VAL A 188 -5.76 5.74 -14.42
CA VAL A 188 -5.87 4.44 -13.77
C VAL A 188 -5.41 4.55 -12.33
N LYS A 189 -6.32 4.23 -11.41
CA LYS A 189 -6.02 4.21 -9.97
C LYS A 189 -5.27 2.93 -9.62
N THR A 190 -4.39 2.96 -8.61
CA THR A 190 -3.62 1.79 -8.20
C THR A 190 -3.86 1.46 -6.73
N LEU A 191 -3.88 0.17 -6.41
CA LEU A 191 -3.88 -0.31 -5.03
C LEU A 191 -2.86 -1.45 -4.89
N GLU A 192 -1.99 -1.32 -3.90
CA GLU A 192 -0.95 -2.30 -3.60
C GLU A 192 -1.37 -3.25 -2.48
N ILE A 193 -1.21 -4.54 -2.73
CA ILE A 193 -1.34 -5.59 -1.71
C ILE A 193 0.00 -6.28 -1.47
N GLU A 194 0.19 -6.81 -0.27
CA GLU A 194 1.40 -7.57 0.07
C GLU A 194 1.40 -8.95 -0.61
N SER A 195 0.25 -9.63 -0.61
CA SER A 195 0.04 -10.92 -1.29
C SER A 195 -1.44 -11.17 -1.50
N TRP A 196 -1.81 -11.79 -2.63
CA TRP A 196 -3.17 -12.30 -2.85
C TRP A 196 -3.59 -13.34 -1.80
N ASP A 197 -2.65 -14.12 -1.28
CA ASP A 197 -2.93 -15.17 -0.29
C ASP A 197 -3.37 -14.58 1.06
N ASN A 198 -2.88 -13.39 1.40
CA ASN A 198 -3.27 -12.71 2.63
C ASN A 198 -4.75 -12.31 2.60
N LEU A 199 -5.34 -12.06 1.42
CA LEU A 199 -6.73 -11.62 1.28
C LEU A 199 -7.76 -12.76 1.48
N ILE A 200 -7.32 -14.01 1.54
CA ILE A 200 -8.19 -15.20 1.65
C ILE A 200 -8.24 -15.72 3.10
N ASN A 201 -7.34 -15.25 3.98
CA ASN A 201 -7.18 -15.74 5.35
C ASN A 201 -7.86 -14.85 6.39
#